data_AF-A0A077X0P7-F1
#
_entry.id   AF-A0A077X0P7-F1
#
_cell.length_a   1.000
_cell.length_b   1.000
_cell.length_c   1.000
_cell.angle_alpha   90.00
_cell.angle_beta   90.00
_cell.angle_gamma   90.00
#
_symmetry.space_group_name_H-M   'P 1'
#
loop_
_entity.id
_entity.type
_entity.pdbx_description
1 polymer ?
#
loop_
_entity_poly.entity_id
_entity_poly.type
_entity_poly.pdbx_seq_one_letter_code
_entity_poly.pdbx_strand_id
1 'polypeptide(L)'
;MAGNNEFSTILLIPIAICLLGILVLLEIRKQQQQRSDDTYSTQAVEDFSEEEDDMIPEDAGPSVEQDVGEGSSTAVRVKKIGKKKGEKLRRKEQMRQYHEYMNQQRELRRAQDEILEEEFKRRKAEEAIRRAQEEEKRKKQQAKKAKQEEKERQKREKAEEKELKKKQSRFEKYHGRITDAVKTMRVCTMESLSSVVRLTPEETEEILRELCATSPEFSLSLWSGSTFMFITEQDYGRISAYLLKHGKTPIKQAGSHLISILTSGQEEK
;
A
#
# COMPACT_ATOMS: atom_id res chain seq x y z
N MET A 1 -34.06 -5.19 27.28
CA MET A 1 -32.72 -5.61 27.78
C MET A 1 -31.65 -5.16 26.79
N ALA A 2 -31.33 -3.86 26.75
CA ALA A 2 -30.39 -3.28 25.78
C ALA A 2 -29.64 -2.11 26.41
N GLY A 3 -28.78 -2.37 27.39
CA GLY A 3 -28.22 -1.31 28.25
C GLY A 3 -26.77 -1.49 28.69
N ASN A 4 -25.95 -2.29 28.02
CA ASN A 4 -24.58 -2.58 28.49
C ASN A 4 -23.44 -2.22 27.51
N ASN A 5 -23.69 -1.58 26.37
CA ASN A 5 -22.64 -1.36 25.36
C ASN A 5 -21.96 0.03 25.40
N GLU A 6 -22.49 1.00 26.15
CA GLU A 6 -21.92 2.36 26.19
C GLU A 6 -20.66 2.45 27.07
N PHE A 7 -20.56 1.64 28.14
CA PHE A 7 -19.34 1.58 28.96
C PHE A 7 -18.17 0.87 28.25
N SER A 8 -18.47 -0.07 27.35
CA SER A 8 -17.43 -0.79 26.60
C SER A 8 -16.75 0.10 25.56
N THR A 9 -17.48 1.05 24.96
CA THR A 9 -16.95 1.95 23.93
C THR A 9 -16.01 3.00 24.52
N ILE A 10 -16.32 3.54 25.70
CA ILE A 10 -15.47 4.54 26.37
C ILE A 10 -14.11 3.92 26.80
N LEU A 11 -14.10 2.64 27.21
CA LEU A 11 -12.88 1.91 27.55
C LEU A 11 -12.06 1.46 26.34
N LEU A 12 -12.69 1.26 25.18
CA LEU A 12 -12.02 0.82 23.96
C LEU A 12 -11.22 1.94 23.26
N ILE A 13 -11.63 3.20 23.41
CA ILE A 13 -10.93 4.35 22.79
C ILE A 13 -9.45 4.45 23.22
N PRO A 14 -9.10 4.47 24.53
CA PRO A 14 -7.70 4.54 24.93
C PRO A 14 -6.89 3.30 24.52
N ILE A 15 -7.52 2.12 24.51
CA ILE A 15 -6.86 0.88 24.07
C ILE A 15 -6.56 0.94 22.56
N ALA A 16 -7.50 1.43 21.75
CA ALA A 16 -7.30 1.61 20.31
C ALA A 16 -6.19 2.63 20.00
N ILE A 17 -6.12 3.73 20.75
CA ILE A 17 -5.04 4.73 20.63
C ILE A 17 -3.68 4.11 20.98
N CYS A 18 -3.60 3.31 22.04
CA CYS A 18 -2.37 2.58 22.40
C CYS A 18 -1.94 1.60 21.30
N LEU A 19 -2.87 0.83 20.72
CA LEU A 19 -2.55 -0.11 19.64
C LEU A 19 -2.08 0.60 18.37
N LEU A 20 -2.70 1.73 18.00
CA LEU A 20 -2.24 2.56 16.88
C LEU A 20 -0.83 3.11 17.14
N GLY A 21 -0.54 3.56 18.36
CA GLY A 21 0.80 4.00 18.75
C GLY A 21 1.87 2.92 18.61
N ILE A 22 1.56 1.68 19.04
CA ILE A 22 2.47 0.54 18.90
C ILE A 22 2.73 0.22 17.43
N LEU A 23 1.69 0.24 16.57
CA LEU A 23 1.84 0.00 15.14
C LEU A 23 2.74 1.05 14.48
N VAL A 24 2.57 2.34 14.81
CA VAL A 24 3.45 3.41 14.31
C VAL A 24 4.91 3.20 14.76
N LEU A 25 5.13 2.81 16.02
CA LEU A 25 6.48 2.51 16.52
C LEU A 25 7.12 1.29 15.84
N LEU A 26 6.33 0.27 15.51
CA LEU A 26 6.81 -0.89 14.75
C LEU A 26 7.16 -0.51 13.30
N GLU A 27 6.36 0.35 12.66
CA GLU A 27 6.64 0.87 11.32
C GLU A 27 7.95 1.67 11.29
N ILE A 28 8.16 2.55 12.28
CA ILE A 28 9.40 3.32 12.43
C ILE A 28 10.61 2.39 12.64
N ARG A 29 10.48 1.35 13.48
CA ARG A 29 11.55 0.37 13.67
C ARG A 29 11.85 -0.43 12.41
N LYS A 30 10.83 -0.85 11.67
CA LYS A 30 10.99 -1.56 10.40
C LYS A 30 11.72 -0.68 9.37
N GLN A 31 11.38 0.61 9.32
CA GLN A 31 12.02 1.58 8.44
C GLN A 31 13.49 1.84 8.84
N GLN A 32 13.81 1.87 10.14
CA GLN A 32 15.19 1.94 10.60
C GLN A 32 15.98 0.67 10.25
N GLN A 33 15.37 -0.51 10.40
CA GLN A 33 16.03 -1.78 10.09
C GLN A 33 16.35 -1.90 8.59
N GLN A 34 15.45 -1.45 7.70
CA GLN A 34 15.73 -1.40 6.26
C GLN A 34 16.90 -0.45 5.92
N ARG A 35 17.03 0.69 6.60
CA ARG A 35 18.18 1.59 6.39
C ARG A 35 19.51 0.97 6.85
N SER A 36 19.49 0.15 7.89
CA SER A 36 20.70 -0.54 8.36
C SER A 36 21.16 -1.64 7.40
N ASP A 37 20.23 -2.40 6.81
CA ASP A 37 20.56 -3.45 5.83
C ASP A 37 21.13 -2.89 4.52
N ASP A 38 20.60 -1.77 4.02
CA ASP A 38 21.13 -1.13 2.80
C ASP A 38 22.56 -0.59 2.99
N THR A 39 22.88 -0.14 4.21
CA THR A 39 24.23 0.38 4.52
C THR A 39 25.26 -0.76 4.61
N TYR A 40 24.88 -1.93 5.14
CA TYR A 40 25.77 -3.08 5.24
C TYR A 40 25.94 -3.84 3.91
N SER A 41 24.90 -3.84 3.06
CA SER A 41 24.94 -4.43 1.71
C SER A 41 25.88 -3.66 0.76
N THR A 42 25.89 -2.33 0.84
CA THR A 42 26.70 -1.50 -0.07
C THR A 42 28.21 -1.55 0.28
N GLN A 43 28.55 -1.75 1.55
CA GLN A 43 29.96 -1.83 1.99
C GLN A 43 30.59 -3.21 1.77
N ALA A 44 29.79 -4.26 1.53
CA ALA A 44 30.29 -5.61 1.25
C ALA A 44 30.63 -5.87 -0.24
N VAL A 45 30.40 -4.90 -1.13
CA VAL A 45 30.66 -5.03 -2.59
C VAL A 45 31.86 -4.18 -3.04
N GLU A 46 32.37 -3.27 -2.21
CA GLU A 46 33.57 -2.47 -2.54
C GLU A 46 34.90 -3.10 -2.09
N ASP A 47 34.89 -4.26 -1.40
CA ASP A 47 36.10 -4.92 -0.88
C ASP A 47 36.47 -6.23 -1.61
N PHE A 48 36.00 -6.41 -2.85
CA PHE A 48 36.29 -7.59 -3.69
C PHE A 48 36.71 -7.25 -5.13
N SER A 49 37.22 -6.03 -5.38
CA SER A 49 37.60 -5.59 -6.73
C SER A 49 39.05 -5.09 -6.86
N GLU A 50 39.97 -5.57 -6.03
CA GLU A 50 41.40 -5.41 -6.29
C GLU A 50 42.12 -6.75 -6.05
N GLU A 51 43.03 -7.10 -6.97
CA GLU A 51 43.88 -8.31 -7.01
C GLU A 51 43.15 -9.56 -7.59
N GLU A 52 43.52 -10.17 -8.72
CA GLU A 52 44.82 -10.38 -9.36
C GLU A 52 44.68 -10.45 -10.89
N ASP A 53 45.45 -9.61 -11.59
CA ASP A 53 45.73 -9.71 -13.02
C ASP A 53 46.97 -10.60 -13.19
N ASP A 54 46.75 -11.92 -13.16
CA ASP A 54 47.83 -12.90 -13.33
C ASP A 54 47.97 -13.25 -14.83
N MET A 55 48.87 -12.49 -15.46
CA MET A 55 49.41 -12.70 -16.79
C MET A 55 49.86 -14.16 -16.99
N ILE A 56 49.13 -14.92 -17.79
CA ILE A 56 49.65 -16.16 -18.37
C ILE A 56 50.58 -15.78 -19.54
N PRO A 57 51.85 -16.24 -19.54
CA PRO A 57 52.77 -15.95 -20.63
C PRO A 57 52.34 -16.67 -21.91
N GLU A 58 52.24 -15.91 -23.01
CA GLU A 58 52.24 -16.43 -24.38
C GLU A 58 53.54 -17.23 -24.62
N ASP A 59 53.41 -18.56 -24.62
CA ASP A 59 54.45 -19.45 -25.14
C ASP A 59 54.48 -19.35 -26.66
N ALA A 60 55.33 -18.44 -27.14
CA ALA A 60 55.76 -18.35 -28.52
C ALA A 60 56.62 -19.56 -28.89
N GLY A 61 55.97 -20.65 -29.28
CA GLY A 61 56.57 -21.80 -29.95
C GLY A 61 56.60 -21.65 -31.48
N PRO A 62 57.64 -22.12 -32.17
CA PRO A 62 58.17 -21.49 -33.39
C PRO A 62 57.34 -21.74 -34.66
N SER A 63 57.20 -20.65 -35.42
CA SER A 63 56.95 -20.67 -36.87
C SER A 63 58.03 -21.53 -37.56
N VAL A 64 57.65 -22.72 -38.00
CA VAL A 64 58.45 -23.51 -38.94
C VAL A 64 58.05 -23.08 -40.35
N GLU A 65 58.75 -22.06 -40.84
CA GLU A 65 58.93 -21.85 -42.28
C GLU A 65 59.89 -22.92 -42.81
N GLN A 66 59.36 -23.93 -43.50
CA GLN A 66 60.06 -24.81 -44.43
C GLN A 66 58.98 -25.72 -45.05
N ASP A 67 58.86 -25.98 -46.34
CA ASP A 67 59.62 -25.65 -47.52
C ASP A 67 58.82 -26.30 -48.65
N VAL A 68 58.59 -25.53 -49.71
CA VAL A 68 58.47 -25.89 -51.13
C VAL A 68 58.00 -27.32 -51.45
N GLY A 69 56.90 -27.42 -52.21
CA GLY A 69 56.51 -28.69 -52.82
C GLY A 69 55.31 -28.66 -53.74
N GLU A 70 55.29 -27.74 -54.71
CA GLU A 70 54.53 -27.95 -55.95
C GLU A 70 54.91 -29.32 -56.55
N GLY A 71 53.91 -30.12 -56.90
CA GLY A 71 54.15 -31.46 -57.41
C GLY A 71 52.88 -32.18 -57.84
N SER A 72 52.00 -31.46 -58.53
CA SER A 72 50.96 -32.05 -59.37
C SER A 72 51.62 -32.92 -60.44
N SER A 73 51.05 -34.11 -60.65
CA SER A 73 51.16 -34.90 -61.88
C SER A 73 52.53 -35.50 -62.21
N THR A 74 52.82 -36.73 -61.73
CA THR A 74 53.58 -37.69 -62.55
C THR A 74 53.17 -39.13 -62.24
N ALA A 75 52.87 -39.88 -63.29
CA ALA A 75 52.55 -41.30 -63.27
C ALA A 75 53.54 -42.10 -62.42
N VAL A 76 53.01 -42.85 -61.45
CA VAL A 76 53.79 -43.69 -60.53
C VAL A 76 54.41 -44.85 -61.32
N ARG A 77 55.60 -44.63 -61.89
CA ARG A 77 56.51 -45.74 -62.20
C ARG A 77 56.97 -46.32 -60.87
N VAL A 78 56.42 -47.48 -60.53
CA VAL A 78 56.72 -48.26 -59.32
C VAL A 78 58.19 -48.68 -59.35
N LYS A 79 59.08 -47.79 -58.90
CA LYS A 79 60.46 -48.14 -58.56
C LYS A 79 60.39 -49.07 -57.36
N LYS A 80 61.05 -50.22 -57.45
CA LYS A 80 61.13 -51.22 -56.38
C LYS A 80 61.83 -50.60 -55.17
N ILE A 81 61.05 -50.08 -54.22
CA ILE A 81 61.57 -49.49 -52.99
C ILE A 81 62.26 -50.62 -52.21
N GLY A 82 63.52 -50.43 -51.82
CA GLY A 82 64.25 -51.41 -51.02
C GLY A 82 63.55 -51.69 -49.69
N LYS A 83 63.63 -52.92 -49.19
CA LYS A 83 62.91 -53.42 -48.00
C LYS A 83 62.90 -52.44 -46.81
N LYS A 84 64.05 -51.80 -46.51
CA LYS A 84 64.19 -50.82 -45.42
C LYS A 84 63.42 -49.50 -45.65
N LYS A 85 63.37 -48.99 -46.89
CA LYS A 85 62.64 -47.76 -47.23
C LYS A 85 61.13 -47.99 -47.28
N GLY A 86 60.68 -49.18 -47.69
CA GLY A 86 59.27 -49.55 -47.70
C GLY A 86 58.69 -49.65 -46.29
N GLU A 87 59.43 -50.25 -45.36
CA GLU A 87 59.01 -50.34 -43.95
C GLU A 87 58.93 -48.96 -43.27
N LYS A 88 59.90 -48.07 -43.55
CA LYS A 88 59.87 -46.68 -43.04
C LYS A 88 58.68 -45.89 -43.57
N LEU A 89 58.30 -46.06 -44.84
CA LEU A 89 57.11 -45.42 -45.41
C LEU A 89 55.82 -45.96 -44.79
N ARG A 90 55.71 -47.28 -44.57
CA ARG A 90 54.54 -47.88 -43.90
C ARG A 90 54.39 -47.38 -42.45
N ARG A 91 55.49 -47.23 -41.70
CA ARG A 91 55.45 -46.62 -40.35
C ARG A 91 55.01 -45.15 -40.38
N LYS A 92 55.48 -44.37 -41.37
CA LYS A 92 55.08 -42.97 -41.54
C LYS A 92 53.60 -42.84 -41.90
N GLU A 93 53.09 -43.74 -42.73
CA GLU A 93 51.68 -43.79 -43.11
C GLU A 93 50.79 -44.19 -41.92
N GLN A 94 51.19 -45.18 -41.11
CA GLN A 94 50.49 -45.53 -39.87
C GLN A 94 50.47 -44.38 -38.85
N MET A 95 51.58 -43.66 -38.69
CA MET A 95 51.64 -42.44 -37.87
C MET A 95 50.67 -41.37 -38.39
N ARG A 96 50.63 -41.14 -39.70
CA ARG A 96 49.72 -40.16 -40.30
C ARG A 96 48.25 -40.54 -40.09
N GLN A 97 47.89 -41.82 -40.31
CA GLN A 97 46.54 -42.32 -40.05
C GLN A 97 46.16 -42.19 -38.58
N TYR A 98 47.08 -42.45 -37.65
CA TYR A 98 46.84 -42.27 -36.22
C TYR A 98 46.60 -40.79 -35.86
N HIS A 99 47.40 -39.87 -36.40
CA HIS A 99 47.19 -38.44 -36.19
C HIS A 99 45.88 -37.93 -36.78
N GLU A 100 45.53 -38.36 -37.99
CA GLU A 100 44.26 -38.02 -38.65
C GLU A 100 43.07 -38.55 -37.83
N TYR A 101 43.15 -39.78 -37.31
CA TYR A 101 42.14 -40.34 -36.42
C TYR A 101 42.00 -39.54 -35.11
N MET A 102 43.11 -39.18 -34.47
CA MET A 102 43.08 -38.38 -33.23
C MET A 102 42.54 -36.97 -33.47
N ASN A 103 42.83 -36.36 -34.62
CA ASN A 103 42.27 -35.06 -35.01
C ASN A 103 40.77 -35.16 -35.26
N GLN A 104 40.30 -36.19 -35.99
CA GLN A 104 38.87 -36.46 -36.16
C GLN A 104 38.16 -36.65 -34.82
N GLN A 105 38.79 -37.34 -33.87
CA GLN A 105 38.22 -37.50 -32.52
C GLN A 105 38.12 -36.17 -31.76
N ARG A 106 39.11 -35.26 -31.92
CA ARG A 106 39.06 -33.92 -31.32
C ARG A 106 38.01 -33.04 -31.98
N GLU A 107 37.91 -33.08 -33.31
CA GLU A 107 36.90 -32.34 -34.07
C GLU A 107 35.49 -32.80 -33.72
N LEU A 108 35.26 -34.11 -33.58
CA LEU A 108 33.98 -34.66 -33.14
C LEU A 108 33.61 -34.20 -31.72
N ARG A 109 34.57 -34.09 -30.79
CA ARG A 109 34.32 -33.53 -29.45
C ARG A 109 33.98 -32.05 -29.52
N ARG A 110 34.77 -31.24 -30.26
CA ARG A 110 34.49 -29.81 -30.43
C ARG A 110 33.10 -29.57 -31.04
N ALA A 111 32.71 -30.35 -32.04
CA ALA A 111 31.40 -30.26 -32.66
C ALA A 111 30.27 -30.62 -31.67
N GLN A 112 30.47 -31.61 -30.80
CA GLN A 112 29.49 -31.92 -29.74
C GLN A 112 29.40 -30.81 -28.69
N ASP A 113 30.54 -30.26 -28.27
CA ASP A 113 30.60 -29.17 -27.29
C ASP A 113 29.95 -27.88 -27.85
N GLU A 114 30.18 -27.57 -29.13
CA GLU A 114 29.57 -26.42 -29.81
C GLU A 114 28.04 -26.54 -29.89
N ILE A 115 27.51 -27.72 -30.22
CA ILE A 115 26.05 -27.98 -30.21
C ILE A 115 25.47 -27.79 -28.80
N LEU A 116 26.15 -28.30 -27.77
CA LEU A 116 25.70 -28.15 -26.39
C LEU A 116 25.76 -26.68 -25.93
N GLU A 117 26.79 -25.94 -26.33
CA GLU A 117 26.94 -24.53 -26.00
C GLU A 117 25.87 -23.67 -26.70
N GLU A 118 25.57 -23.94 -27.97
CA GLU A 118 24.50 -23.27 -28.70
C GLU A 118 23.12 -23.55 -28.10
N GLU A 119 22.84 -24.81 -27.72
CA GLU A 119 21.60 -25.15 -27.03
C GLU A 119 21.48 -24.44 -25.68
N PHE A 120 22.58 -24.37 -24.92
CA PHE A 120 22.60 -23.68 -23.64
C PHE A 120 22.36 -22.18 -23.80
N LYS A 121 23.02 -21.54 -24.78
CA LYS A 121 22.82 -20.13 -25.12
C LYS A 121 21.38 -19.85 -25.55
N ARG A 122 20.80 -20.72 -26.39
CA ARG A 122 19.41 -20.60 -26.84
C ARG A 122 18.41 -20.71 -25.68
N ARG A 123 18.59 -21.69 -24.79
CA ARG A 123 17.74 -21.84 -23.60
C ARG A 123 17.85 -20.64 -22.67
N LYS A 124 19.07 -20.13 -22.44
CA LYS A 124 19.31 -18.95 -21.59
C LYS A 124 18.66 -17.69 -22.17
N ALA A 125 18.75 -17.51 -23.50
CA ALA A 125 18.10 -16.39 -24.18
C ALA A 125 16.57 -16.48 -24.11
N GLU A 126 15.99 -17.66 -24.35
CA GLU A 126 14.54 -17.87 -24.23
C GLU A 126 14.03 -17.61 -22.82
N GLU A 127 14.74 -18.11 -21.80
CA GLU A 127 14.36 -17.91 -20.41
C GLU A 127 14.47 -16.44 -19.98
N ALA A 128 15.48 -15.71 -20.47
CA ALA A 128 15.63 -14.28 -20.24
C ALA A 128 14.47 -13.48 -20.86
N ILE A 129 14.06 -13.81 -22.10
CA ILE A 129 12.90 -13.20 -22.75
C ILE A 129 11.63 -13.49 -21.96
N ARG A 130 11.44 -14.74 -21.50
CA ARG A 130 10.27 -15.13 -20.71
C ARG A 130 10.18 -14.33 -19.40
N ARG A 131 11.30 -14.20 -18.67
CA ARG A 131 11.36 -13.41 -17.42
C ARG A 131 11.07 -11.94 -17.67
N ALA A 132 11.64 -11.35 -18.72
CA ALA A 132 11.38 -9.96 -19.09
C ALA A 132 9.89 -9.70 -19.39
N GLN A 133 9.24 -10.59 -20.14
CA GLN A 133 7.81 -10.49 -20.44
C GLN A 133 6.92 -10.65 -19.19
N GLU A 134 7.29 -11.53 -18.27
CA GLU A 134 6.56 -11.73 -17.02
C GLU A 134 6.67 -10.50 -16.10
N GLU A 135 7.87 -9.94 -15.97
CA GLU A 135 8.09 -8.71 -15.20
C GLU A 135 7.35 -7.51 -15.80
N GLU A 136 7.34 -7.35 -17.13
CA GLU A 136 6.60 -6.28 -17.79
C GLU A 136 5.09 -6.44 -17.57
N LYS A 137 4.55 -7.66 -17.66
CA LYS A 137 3.15 -7.96 -17.35
C LYS A 137 2.84 -7.61 -15.89
N ARG A 138 3.72 -7.95 -14.95
CA ARG A 138 3.55 -7.62 -13.53
C ARG A 138 3.55 -6.11 -13.30
N LYS A 139 4.51 -5.38 -13.87
CA LYS A 139 4.58 -3.91 -13.79
C LYS A 139 3.33 -3.25 -14.38
N LYS A 140 2.85 -3.73 -15.54
CA LYS A 140 1.65 -3.21 -16.19
C LYS A 140 0.38 -3.46 -15.35
N GLN A 141 0.26 -4.64 -14.73
CA GLN A 141 -0.86 -4.94 -13.84
C GLN A 141 -0.81 -4.10 -12.56
N GLN A 142 0.36 -3.94 -11.95
CA GLN A 142 0.54 -3.08 -10.78
C GLN A 142 0.23 -1.62 -11.09
N ALA A 143 0.74 -1.08 -12.20
CA ALA A 143 0.45 0.29 -12.63
C ALA A 143 -1.05 0.51 -12.91
N LYS A 144 -1.73 -0.48 -13.51
CA LYS A 144 -3.18 -0.42 -13.71
C LYS A 144 -3.95 -0.43 -12.39
N LYS A 145 -3.56 -1.30 -11.44
CA LYS A 145 -4.18 -1.37 -10.11
C LYS A 145 -3.98 -0.07 -9.33
N ALA A 146 -2.75 0.45 -9.27
CA ALA A 146 -2.44 1.72 -8.61
C ALA A 146 -3.23 2.89 -9.22
N LYS A 147 -3.32 2.96 -10.56
CA LYS A 147 -4.11 4.00 -11.25
C LYS A 147 -5.61 3.88 -10.98
N GLN A 148 -6.12 2.66 -10.78
CA GLN A 148 -7.54 2.45 -10.45
C GLN A 148 -7.83 2.83 -9.01
N GLU A 149 -6.98 2.43 -8.07
CA GLU A 149 -7.08 2.76 -6.65
C GLU A 149 -6.98 4.28 -6.42
N GLU A 150 -6.05 4.95 -7.09
CA GLU A 150 -5.92 6.42 -7.00
C GLU A 150 -7.19 7.13 -7.50
N LYS A 151 -7.76 6.68 -8.62
CA LYS A 151 -9.02 7.22 -9.14
C LYS A 151 -10.19 6.99 -8.19
N GLU A 152 -10.26 5.82 -7.56
CA GLU A 152 -11.31 5.50 -6.59
C GLU A 152 -11.17 6.34 -5.32
N ARG A 153 -9.94 6.50 -4.82
CA ARG A 153 -9.63 7.37 -3.68
C ARG A 153 -10.01 8.82 -3.96
N GLN A 154 -9.63 9.36 -5.11
CA GLN A 154 -10.03 10.72 -5.51
C GLN A 154 -11.54 10.87 -5.67
N LYS A 155 -12.25 9.83 -6.14
CA LYS A 155 -13.71 9.86 -6.26
C LYS A 155 -14.37 9.86 -4.88
N ARG A 156 -13.83 9.10 -3.93
CA ARG A 156 -14.30 9.03 -2.55
C ARG A 156 -14.09 10.36 -1.81
N GLU A 157 -12.88 10.92 -1.88
CA GLU A 157 -12.55 12.22 -1.27
C GLU A 157 -13.46 13.34 -1.83
N LYS A 158 -13.69 13.36 -3.15
CA LYS A 158 -14.63 14.32 -3.77
C LYS A 158 -16.09 14.11 -3.37
N ALA A 159 -16.49 12.89 -3.03
CA ALA A 159 -17.84 12.62 -2.54
C ALA A 159 -18.00 13.12 -1.10
N GLU A 160 -17.02 12.81 -0.24
CA GLU A 160 -16.99 13.25 1.16
C GLU A 160 -16.96 14.78 1.27
N GLU A 161 -16.13 15.47 0.47
CA GLU A 161 -16.09 16.94 0.43
C GLU A 161 -17.44 17.55 -0.01
N LYS A 162 -18.09 16.95 -1.02
CA LYS A 162 -19.41 17.41 -1.47
C LYS A 162 -20.49 17.19 -0.41
N GLU A 163 -20.42 16.11 0.35
CA GLU A 163 -21.36 15.88 1.46
C GLU A 163 -21.14 16.87 2.59
N LEU A 164 -19.90 17.11 3.00
CA LEU A 164 -19.57 18.12 4.02
C LEU A 164 -20.04 19.52 3.60
N LYS A 165 -19.78 19.92 2.36
CA LYS A 165 -20.25 21.22 1.84
C LYS A 165 -21.77 21.32 1.81
N LYS A 166 -22.47 20.24 1.43
CA LYS A 166 -23.94 20.19 1.49
C LYS A 166 -24.43 20.31 2.94
N LYS A 167 -23.83 19.59 3.89
CA LYS A 167 -24.16 19.66 5.32
C LYS A 167 -23.98 21.08 5.86
N GLN A 168 -22.83 21.71 5.62
CA GLN A 168 -22.57 23.10 6.01
C GLN A 168 -23.58 24.08 5.40
N SER A 169 -23.85 23.99 4.09
CA SER A 169 -24.84 24.88 3.45
C SER A 169 -26.26 24.70 4.00
N ARG A 170 -26.62 23.48 4.41
CA ARG A 170 -27.90 23.19 5.07
C ARG A 170 -27.92 23.77 6.47
N PHE A 171 -26.86 23.56 7.25
CA PHE A 171 -26.70 24.13 8.58
C PHE A 171 -26.87 25.65 8.53
N GLU A 172 -26.12 26.35 7.68
CA GLU A 172 -26.22 27.80 7.50
C GLU A 172 -27.65 28.25 7.13
N LYS A 173 -28.34 27.51 6.27
CA LYS A 173 -29.70 27.86 5.84
C LYS A 173 -30.76 27.69 6.94
N TYR A 174 -30.63 26.68 7.79
CA TYR A 174 -31.69 26.28 8.72
C TYR A 174 -31.38 26.56 10.20
N HIS A 175 -30.12 26.81 10.57
CA HIS A 175 -29.72 27.00 11.96
C HIS A 175 -30.53 28.12 12.66
N GLY A 176 -30.75 29.26 12.00
CA GLY A 176 -31.54 30.37 12.56
C GLY A 176 -33.00 29.98 12.79
N ARG A 177 -33.65 29.34 11.81
CA ARG A 177 -35.05 28.89 11.92
C ARG A 177 -35.24 27.85 13.02
N ILE A 178 -34.30 26.91 13.16
CA ILE A 178 -34.32 25.92 14.24
C ILE A 178 -34.09 26.61 15.58
N THR A 179 -33.14 27.54 15.67
CA THR A 179 -32.85 28.30 16.90
C THR A 179 -34.09 29.05 17.38
N ASP A 180 -34.78 29.75 16.48
CA ASP A 180 -36.00 30.50 16.82
C ASP A 180 -37.14 29.58 17.25
N ALA A 181 -37.34 28.46 16.53
CA ALA A 181 -38.37 27.47 16.86
C ALA A 181 -38.13 26.82 18.24
N VAL A 182 -36.87 26.44 18.53
CA VAL A 182 -36.48 25.84 19.80
C VAL A 182 -36.61 26.84 20.95
N LYS A 183 -36.19 28.10 20.75
CA LYS A 183 -36.37 29.18 21.75
C LYS A 183 -37.85 29.47 22.03
N THR A 184 -38.70 29.33 21.02
CA THR A 184 -40.15 29.54 21.13
C THR A 184 -40.83 28.39 21.88
N MET A 185 -40.56 27.14 21.49
CA MET A 185 -41.23 25.98 22.08
C MET A 185 -40.67 25.58 23.45
N ARG A 186 -39.39 25.86 23.74
CA ARG A 186 -38.59 25.43 24.91
C ARG A 186 -38.44 23.91 25.06
N VAL A 187 -39.54 23.17 25.00
CA VAL A 187 -39.58 21.70 24.98
C VAL A 187 -40.18 21.28 23.65
N CYS A 188 -39.42 20.58 22.81
CA CYS A 188 -39.86 20.15 21.49
C CYS A 188 -39.50 18.69 21.22
N THR A 189 -40.42 17.95 20.60
CA THR A 189 -40.12 16.65 20.00
C THR A 189 -39.56 16.86 18.59
N MET A 190 -38.70 15.95 18.12
CA MET A 190 -38.12 16.01 16.77
C MET A 190 -39.21 16.08 15.69
N GLU A 191 -40.32 15.38 15.86
CA GLU A 191 -41.47 15.42 14.94
C GLU A 191 -42.10 16.80 14.87
N SER A 192 -42.31 17.44 16.03
CA SER A 192 -42.89 18.79 16.08
C SER A 192 -41.94 19.83 15.46
N LEU A 193 -40.65 19.76 15.82
CA LEU A 193 -39.65 20.68 15.32
C LEU A 193 -39.44 20.54 13.81
N SER A 194 -39.38 19.31 13.31
CA SER A 194 -39.24 19.02 11.88
C SER A 194 -40.46 19.48 11.06
N SER A 195 -41.68 19.35 11.60
CA SER A 195 -42.91 19.88 11.00
C SER A 195 -42.87 21.42 10.86
N VAL A 196 -42.41 22.12 11.90
CA VAL A 196 -42.28 23.60 11.89
C VAL A 196 -41.24 24.07 10.87
N VAL A 197 -40.08 23.41 10.81
CA VAL A 197 -38.96 23.82 9.95
C VAL A 197 -39.14 23.32 8.51
N ARG A 198 -39.99 22.31 8.30
CA ARG A 198 -40.22 21.56 7.06
C ARG A 198 -38.98 20.77 6.60
N LEU A 199 -38.38 20.04 7.54
CA LEU A 199 -37.25 19.13 7.29
C LEU A 199 -37.63 17.71 7.71
N THR A 200 -36.79 16.73 7.40
CA THR A 200 -36.94 15.39 8.00
C THR A 200 -36.50 15.44 9.47
N PRO A 201 -37.03 14.54 10.34
CA PRO A 201 -36.61 14.50 11.73
C PRO A 201 -35.11 14.22 11.87
N GLU A 202 -34.54 13.38 11.01
CA GLU A 202 -33.10 13.06 10.96
C GLU A 202 -32.25 14.30 10.64
N GLU A 203 -32.63 15.07 9.61
CA GLU A 203 -31.93 16.30 9.24
C GLU A 203 -32.02 17.36 10.34
N THR A 204 -33.19 17.45 11.00
CA THR A 204 -33.40 18.37 12.11
C THR A 204 -32.51 18.01 13.30
N GLU A 205 -32.41 16.71 13.61
CA GLU A 205 -31.52 16.18 14.65
C GLU A 205 -30.04 16.46 14.34
N GLU A 206 -29.58 16.22 13.11
CA GLU A 206 -28.19 16.51 12.73
C GLU A 206 -27.84 17.98 12.94
N ILE A 207 -28.68 18.91 12.45
CA ILE A 207 -28.45 20.35 12.60
C ILE A 207 -28.51 20.78 14.06
N LEU A 208 -29.41 20.18 14.85
CA LEU A 208 -29.52 20.48 16.28
C LEU A 208 -28.30 19.99 17.07
N ARG A 209 -27.73 18.83 16.73
CA ARG A 209 -26.46 18.37 17.32
C ARG A 209 -25.31 19.31 16.99
N GLU A 210 -25.23 19.77 15.74
CA GLU A 210 -24.20 20.73 15.32
C GLU A 210 -24.38 22.10 16.01
N LEU A 211 -25.62 22.52 16.25
CA LEU A 211 -25.94 23.72 17.04
C LEU A 211 -25.46 23.58 18.49
N CYS A 212 -25.72 22.44 19.14
CA CYS A 212 -25.23 22.18 20.50
C CYS A 212 -23.70 22.18 20.59
N ALA A 213 -23.00 21.76 19.53
CA ALA A 213 -21.54 21.76 19.48
C ALA A 213 -20.96 23.16 19.22
N THR A 214 -21.62 23.98 18.41
CA THR A 214 -21.06 25.25 17.92
C THR A 214 -21.50 26.45 18.76
N SER A 215 -22.75 26.44 19.24
CA SER A 215 -23.36 27.61 19.88
C SER A 215 -23.37 27.46 21.41
N PRO A 216 -22.72 28.37 22.16
CA PRO A 216 -22.64 28.28 23.63
C PRO A 216 -24.01 28.41 24.31
N GLU A 217 -24.99 29.06 23.65
CA GLU A 217 -26.37 29.18 24.14
C GLU A 217 -27.06 27.83 24.34
N PHE A 218 -26.64 26.81 23.58
CA PHE A 218 -27.20 25.47 23.65
C PHE A 218 -26.42 24.53 24.57
N SER A 219 -25.34 25.00 25.20
CA SER A 219 -24.48 24.19 26.08
C SER A 219 -25.22 23.52 27.25
N LEU A 220 -26.29 24.17 27.73
CA LEU A 220 -27.14 23.69 28.83
C LEU A 220 -28.41 22.97 28.35
N SER A 221 -28.57 22.78 27.03
CA SER A 221 -29.73 22.08 26.49
C SER A 221 -29.65 20.58 26.81
N LEU A 222 -30.81 19.99 27.12
CA LEU A 222 -30.91 18.57 27.45
C LEU A 222 -31.55 17.80 26.30
N TRP A 223 -30.95 16.65 25.99
CA TRP A 223 -31.44 15.73 24.99
C TRP A 223 -31.86 14.42 25.64
N SER A 224 -33.10 13.98 25.42
CA SER A 224 -33.57 12.66 25.85
C SER A 224 -34.37 11.99 24.73
N GLY A 225 -33.74 11.04 24.03
CA GLY A 225 -34.36 10.33 22.91
C GLY A 225 -34.82 11.28 21.80
N SER A 226 -36.14 11.35 21.58
CA SER A 226 -36.76 12.22 20.58
C SER A 226 -37.18 13.60 21.10
N THR A 227 -36.93 13.88 22.39
CA THR A 227 -37.31 15.15 23.02
C THR A 227 -36.08 15.99 23.32
N PHE A 228 -36.15 17.25 22.93
CA PHE A 228 -35.13 18.26 23.17
C PHE A 228 -35.68 19.37 24.06
N MET A 229 -34.87 19.80 25.02
CA MET A 229 -35.23 20.83 25.98
C MET A 229 -34.17 21.93 25.99
N PHE A 230 -34.59 23.13 25.64
CA PHE A 230 -33.77 24.33 25.67
C PHE A 230 -33.86 24.99 27.05
N ILE A 231 -32.74 24.95 27.78
CA ILE A 231 -32.63 25.49 29.14
C ILE A 231 -31.55 26.57 29.15
N THR A 232 -31.89 27.73 29.72
CA THR A 232 -30.96 28.83 29.95
C THR A 232 -30.45 28.85 31.38
N GLU A 233 -29.37 29.59 31.66
CA GLU A 233 -28.88 29.78 33.02
C GLU A 233 -29.93 30.39 33.96
N GLN A 234 -30.78 31.29 33.44
CA GLN A 234 -31.88 31.88 34.21
C GLN A 234 -32.90 30.83 34.64
N ASP A 235 -33.18 29.87 33.75
CA ASP A 235 -34.09 28.76 34.04
C ASP A 235 -33.53 27.88 35.15
N TYR A 236 -32.22 27.59 35.13
CA TYR A 236 -31.54 26.91 36.24
C TYR A 236 -31.65 27.70 37.56
N GLY A 237 -31.49 29.02 37.51
CA GLY A 237 -31.71 29.89 38.67
C GLY A 237 -33.12 29.75 39.26
N ARG A 238 -34.15 29.78 38.41
CA ARG A 238 -35.55 29.62 38.84
C ARG A 238 -35.84 28.23 39.41
N ILE A 239 -35.31 27.19 38.76
CA ILE A 239 -35.43 25.80 39.22
C ILE A 239 -34.74 25.63 40.58
N SER A 240 -33.53 26.18 40.76
CA SER A 240 -32.80 26.10 42.02
C SER A 240 -33.52 26.81 43.16
N ALA A 241 -34.08 28.01 42.90
CA ALA A 241 -34.88 28.75 43.87
C ALA A 241 -36.17 27.99 44.26
N TYR A 242 -36.84 27.36 43.29
CA TYR A 242 -38.00 26.53 43.55
C TYR A 242 -37.66 25.33 44.45
N LEU A 243 -36.58 24.61 44.13
CA LEU A 243 -36.12 23.46 44.92
C LEU A 243 -35.72 23.86 46.35
N LEU A 244 -35.06 25.01 46.53
CA LEU A 244 -34.73 25.54 47.84
C LEU A 244 -35.98 25.89 48.66
N LYS A 245 -36.98 26.49 48.01
CA LYS A 245 -38.23 26.90 48.68
C LYS A 245 -39.11 25.71 49.09
N HIS A 246 -39.20 24.69 48.24
CA HIS A 246 -40.09 23.54 48.47
C HIS A 246 -39.40 22.34 49.13
N GLY A 247 -38.07 22.35 49.26
CA GLY A 247 -37.31 21.27 49.88
C GLY A 247 -37.43 19.95 49.13
N LYS A 248 -37.51 18.83 49.87
CA LYS A 248 -37.60 17.49 49.29
C LYS A 248 -39.00 17.24 48.72
N THR A 249 -39.17 17.45 47.42
CA THR A 249 -40.39 17.12 46.69
C THR A 249 -40.22 15.84 45.85
N PRO A 250 -41.24 14.97 45.78
CA PRO A 250 -41.18 13.80 44.91
C PRO A 250 -41.13 14.23 43.44
N ILE A 251 -40.27 13.57 42.64
CA ILE A 251 -40.00 13.92 41.23
C ILE A 251 -41.27 14.06 40.39
N LYS A 252 -42.29 13.23 40.62
CA LYS A 252 -43.56 13.29 39.89
C LYS A 252 -44.29 14.63 40.09
N GLN A 253 -44.23 15.18 41.30
CA GLN A 253 -44.86 16.45 41.63
C GLN A 253 -43.99 17.64 41.21
N ALA A 254 -42.67 17.51 41.33
CA ALA A 254 -41.74 18.52 40.84
C ALA A 254 -41.80 18.65 39.31
N GLY A 255 -41.92 17.55 38.57
CA GLY A 255 -41.84 17.53 37.11
C GLY A 255 -42.87 18.45 36.43
N SER A 256 -44.13 18.43 36.85
CA SER A 256 -45.16 19.31 36.28
C SER A 256 -44.89 20.79 36.56
N HIS A 257 -44.46 21.12 37.78
CA HIS A 257 -44.10 22.48 38.15
C HIS A 257 -42.84 22.97 37.43
N LEU A 258 -41.83 22.11 37.26
CA LEU A 258 -40.61 22.46 36.54
C LEU A 258 -40.88 22.73 35.07
N ILE A 259 -41.71 21.92 34.41
CA ILE A 259 -42.16 22.19 33.04
C ILE A 259 -42.88 23.55 32.97
N SER A 260 -43.77 23.83 33.94
CA SER A 260 -44.47 25.11 34.01
C SER A 260 -43.52 26.30 34.20
N ILE A 261 -42.47 26.18 35.03
CA ILE A 261 -41.44 27.21 35.22
C ILE A 261 -40.69 27.46 33.89
N LEU A 262 -40.41 26.40 33.15
CA LEU A 262 -39.72 26.49 31.85
C LEU A 262 -40.61 27.11 30.75
N THR A 263 -41.92 26.90 30.79
CA THR A 263 -42.84 27.44 29.78
C THR A 263 -43.38 28.84 30.11
N SER A 264 -43.50 29.21 31.39
CA SER A 264 -44.11 30.49 31.83
C SER A 264 -43.22 31.72 31.64
N GLY A 265 -41.93 31.54 31.35
CA GLY A 265 -40.99 32.65 31.17
C GLY A 265 -41.20 33.51 29.91
N GLN A 266 -42.22 33.26 29.09
CA GLN A 266 -42.44 33.96 27.81
C GLN A 266 -43.38 35.18 27.89
N GLU A 267 -44.14 35.39 28.97
CA GLU A 267 -45.19 36.43 28.99
C GLU A 267 -44.71 37.82 29.45
N GLU A 268 -43.45 38.01 29.88
CA GLU A 268 -42.97 39.30 30.41
C GLU A 268 -42.21 40.19 29.38
N LYS A 269 -42.52 40.11 28.08
CA LYS A 269 -41.94 41.01 27.06
C LYS A 269 -42.99 41.78 26.26
#